data_AF-A0A1D5T0F9-F1
#
_entry.id   AF-A0A1D5T0F9-F1
#
_cell.length_a   1.000
_cell.length_b   1.000
_cell.length_c   1.000
_cell.angle_alpha   90.00
_cell.angle_beta   90.00
_cell.angle_gamma   90.00
#
_symmetry.space_group_name_H-M   'P 1'
#
loop_
_entity.id
_entity.type
_entity.pdbx_description
1 polymer ?
#
loop_
_entity_poly.entity_id
_entity_poly.type
_entity_poly.pdbx_seq_one_letter_code
_entity_poly.pdbx_strand_id
1 'polypeptide(L)'
;MGGSRRKFKRTRTKVRVGLPRKKPREFKPAFDLPEALAAAAAAEAGGHVPSWDAEGSVVKNYSAFGVVANPNLLGAHSRGTRGLVQSASLQAPDVDALRAPVDEFGPVDTGSDLECDDLKSALGKKRRDGKSAPLEPLTKIQRLCIGRLIEKYGDNYKAMFMDTKLNSMQHSVGTLKKLCERYHVGGKTILYPM
;
A
#
# COMPACT_ATOMS: atom_id res chain seq x y z
N MET A 1 33.49 12.64 29.14
CA MET A 1 34.56 12.91 28.15
C MET A 1 33.96 13.28 26.79
N GLY A 2 33.65 14.57 26.59
CA GLY A 2 33.13 15.07 25.31
C GLY A 2 34.28 15.57 24.44
N GLY A 3 34.79 14.71 23.54
CA GLY A 3 35.85 15.10 22.60
C GLY A 3 35.42 16.21 21.64
N SER A 4 36.37 17.05 21.22
CA SER A 4 36.12 18.15 20.27
C SER A 4 35.42 17.65 18.99
N ARG A 5 34.28 18.26 18.66
CA ARG A 5 33.52 17.97 17.42
C ARG A 5 34.37 18.12 16.16
N ARG A 6 35.40 18.97 16.18
CA ARG A 6 36.36 19.11 15.06
C ARG A 6 37.21 17.85 14.85
N LYS A 7 37.67 17.21 15.94
CA LYS A 7 38.43 15.95 15.84
C LYS A 7 37.54 14.84 15.30
N PHE A 8 36.32 14.72 15.81
CA PHE A 8 35.36 13.69 15.34
C PHE A 8 35.02 13.83 13.85
N LYS A 9 34.84 15.06 13.34
CA LYS A 9 34.60 15.29 11.90
C LYS A 9 35.81 14.95 11.00
N ARG A 10 37.03 14.98 11.54
CA ARG A 10 38.25 14.63 10.80
C ARG A 10 38.52 13.13 10.77
N THR A 11 38.24 12.43 11.86
CA THR A 11 38.52 10.99 11.98
C THR A 11 37.39 10.10 11.50
N ARG A 12 36.16 10.64 11.37
CA ARG A 12 35.02 9.85 10.89
C ARG A 12 35.21 9.47 9.42
N THR A 13 35.14 8.17 9.15
CA THR A 13 35.12 7.59 7.80
C THR A 13 33.97 8.20 7.00
N LYS A 14 34.29 8.80 5.86
CA LYS A 14 33.30 9.38 4.95
C LYS A 14 32.84 8.31 3.99
N VAL A 15 31.61 7.83 4.15
CA VAL A 15 30.94 7.00 3.15
C VAL A 15 30.75 7.86 1.90
N ARG A 16 31.51 7.55 0.84
CA ARG A 16 31.35 8.21 -0.46
C ARG A 16 30.14 7.59 -1.15
N VAL A 17 28.99 8.23 -1.01
CA VAL A 17 27.79 7.88 -1.79
C VAL A 17 27.96 8.48 -3.17
N GLY A 18 28.51 7.71 -4.11
CA GLY A 18 28.56 8.09 -5.52
C GLY A 18 27.25 7.76 -6.20
N LEU A 19 26.76 8.62 -7.11
CA LEU A 19 25.67 8.24 -8.00
C LEU A 19 26.14 7.06 -8.88
N PRO A 20 25.29 6.04 -9.12
CA PRO A 20 25.60 4.97 -10.06
C PRO A 20 25.98 5.58 -11.42
N ARG A 21 27.11 5.14 -11.99
CA ARG A 21 27.56 5.62 -13.30
C ARG A 21 26.50 5.27 -14.35
N LYS A 22 25.98 6.28 -15.05
CA LYS A 22 25.09 6.08 -16.19
C LYS A 22 25.87 5.39 -17.30
N LYS A 23 25.37 4.25 -17.79
CA LYS A 23 25.95 3.52 -18.92
C LYS A 23 25.10 3.85 -20.16
N PRO A 24 25.51 4.80 -21.02
CA PRO A 24 24.66 5.32 -22.10
C PRO A 24 24.39 4.31 -23.22
N ARG A 25 25.14 3.20 -23.27
CA ARG A 25 24.99 2.13 -24.28
C ARG A 25 24.16 0.93 -23.79
N GLU A 26 23.77 0.90 -22.52
CA GLU A 26 22.91 -0.15 -21.98
C GLU A 26 21.46 0.37 -21.96
N PHE A 27 20.64 -0.07 -22.90
CA PHE A 27 19.20 0.14 -22.84
C PHE A 27 18.63 -0.77 -21.77
N LYS A 28 18.26 -0.20 -20.63
CA LYS A 28 17.50 -0.89 -19.59
C LYS A 28 16.04 -0.49 -19.78
N PRO A 29 15.19 -1.37 -20.34
CA PRO A 29 13.78 -1.05 -20.48
C PRO A 29 13.21 -0.71 -19.09
N ALA A 30 12.28 0.24 -19.05
CA ALA A 30 11.62 0.62 -17.80
C ALA A 30 10.64 -0.44 -17.29
N PHE A 31 10.40 -1.46 -18.13
CA PHE A 31 9.48 -2.57 -17.91
C PHE A 31 10.16 -3.88 -18.25
N ASP A 32 9.93 -4.90 -17.41
CA ASP A 32 10.34 -6.26 -17.69
C ASP A 32 9.21 -6.97 -18.46
N LEU A 33 9.48 -7.36 -19.71
CA LEU A 33 8.55 -8.14 -20.50
C LEU A 33 8.62 -9.62 -20.06
N PRO A 34 7.47 -10.27 -19.81
CA PRO A 34 7.38 -11.71 -19.69
C PRO A 34 8.11 -12.42 -20.82
N GLU A 35 8.92 -13.41 -20.49
CA GLU A 35 9.63 -14.22 -21.47
C GLU A 35 8.67 -14.84 -22.49
N ALA A 36 7.47 -15.25 -22.07
CA ALA A 36 6.42 -15.75 -22.96
C ALA A 36 5.90 -14.71 -23.97
N LEU A 37 5.75 -13.44 -23.56
CA LEU A 37 5.36 -12.35 -24.48
C LEU A 37 6.52 -11.96 -25.41
N ALA A 38 7.73 -11.90 -24.87
CA ALA A 38 8.92 -11.61 -25.67
C ALA A 38 9.17 -12.72 -26.70
N ALA A 39 8.97 -13.99 -26.32
CA ALA A 39 9.07 -15.13 -27.20
C ALA A 39 7.97 -15.13 -28.26
N ALA A 40 6.73 -14.80 -27.92
CA ALA A 40 5.65 -14.70 -28.91
C ALA A 40 5.84 -13.53 -29.90
N ALA A 41 6.43 -12.42 -29.46
CA ALA A 41 6.78 -11.31 -30.35
C ALA A 41 7.98 -11.65 -31.27
N ALA A 42 8.87 -12.55 -30.83
CA ALA A 42 10.05 -12.97 -31.58
C ALA A 42 9.80 -14.21 -32.47
N ALA A 43 8.82 -15.05 -32.12
CA ALA A 43 8.54 -16.31 -32.80
C ALA A 43 7.31 -16.18 -33.72
N GLU A 44 7.56 -15.97 -35.01
CA GLU A 44 6.58 -16.31 -36.06
C GLU A 44 6.52 -17.82 -36.37
N ALA A 45 7.30 -18.68 -35.69
CA ALA A 45 7.33 -20.10 -35.99
C ALA A 45 7.70 -21.00 -34.78
N GLY A 46 6.75 -21.84 -34.36
CA GLY A 46 7.05 -23.25 -34.06
C GLY A 46 7.44 -23.67 -32.63
N GLY A 47 7.20 -22.85 -31.59
CA GLY A 47 7.37 -23.28 -30.19
C GLY A 47 6.03 -23.51 -29.47
N HIS A 48 6.02 -24.31 -28.40
CA HIS A 48 4.91 -24.48 -27.44
C HIS A 48 4.67 -23.20 -26.60
N VAL A 49 4.61 -22.06 -27.27
CA VAL A 49 4.33 -20.73 -26.72
C VAL A 49 2.90 -20.39 -27.14
N PRO A 50 2.07 -19.82 -26.27
CA PRO A 50 0.74 -19.37 -26.67
C PRO A 50 0.85 -18.45 -27.88
N SER A 51 0.20 -18.77 -29.00
CA SER A 51 0.14 -17.87 -30.14
C SER A 51 -0.89 -16.78 -29.87
N TRP A 52 -0.64 -15.56 -30.34
CA TRP A 52 -1.62 -14.49 -30.24
C TRP A 52 -2.83 -14.79 -31.14
N ASP A 53 -4.02 -14.98 -30.54
CA ASP A 53 -5.26 -15.22 -31.28
C ASP A 53 -5.82 -13.90 -31.83
N ALA A 54 -5.90 -13.76 -33.15
CA ALA A 54 -6.40 -12.54 -33.80
C ALA A 54 -7.92 -12.38 -33.68
N GLU A 55 -8.66 -13.48 -33.54
CA GLU A 55 -10.12 -13.48 -33.40
C GLU A 55 -10.55 -13.45 -31.92
N GLY A 56 -9.64 -13.80 -31.02
CA GLY A 56 -9.84 -13.81 -29.57
C GLY A 56 -9.95 -12.42 -28.95
N SER A 57 -10.51 -12.36 -27.74
CA SER A 57 -10.52 -11.11 -26.97
C SER A 57 -9.13 -10.79 -26.43
N VAL A 58 -8.79 -9.50 -26.41
CA VAL A 58 -7.52 -8.99 -25.88
C VAL A 58 -7.24 -9.49 -24.46
N VAL A 59 -8.29 -9.59 -23.63
CA VAL A 59 -8.24 -10.11 -22.25
C VAL A 59 -7.79 -11.59 -22.22
N LYS A 60 -8.34 -12.42 -23.11
CA LYS A 60 -7.97 -13.84 -23.22
C LYS A 60 -6.52 -14.02 -23.65
N ASN A 61 -6.07 -13.22 -24.62
CA ASN A 61 -4.68 -13.28 -25.07
C ASN A 61 -3.70 -12.91 -23.95
N TYR A 62 -3.88 -11.75 -23.31
CA TYR A 62 -3.02 -11.36 -22.20
C TYR A 62 -3.04 -12.39 -21.05
N SER A 63 -4.20 -13.01 -20.76
CA SER A 63 -4.28 -14.08 -19.77
C SER A 63 -3.47 -15.32 -20.16
N ALA A 64 -3.49 -15.74 -21.43
CA ALA A 64 -2.72 -16.87 -21.93
C ALA A 64 -1.21 -16.66 -21.81
N PHE A 65 -0.75 -15.40 -21.93
CA PHE A 65 0.65 -15.01 -21.70
C PHE A 65 1.01 -14.81 -20.23
N GLY A 66 0.09 -15.10 -19.32
CA GLY A 66 0.28 -14.93 -17.89
C GLY A 66 0.20 -13.48 -17.44
N VAL A 67 -0.12 -12.50 -18.29
CA VAL A 67 -0.23 -11.08 -17.90
C VAL A 67 -1.59 -10.81 -17.24
N VAL A 68 -1.60 -9.94 -16.23
CA VAL A 68 -2.86 -9.44 -15.64
C VAL A 68 -3.73 -8.80 -16.72
N ALA A 69 -4.88 -9.41 -16.96
CA ALA A 69 -5.79 -9.00 -18.02
C ALA A 69 -6.60 -7.74 -17.68
N ASN A 70 -6.70 -7.38 -16.39
CA ASN A 70 -7.35 -6.14 -15.93
C ASN A 70 -6.45 -5.34 -14.97
N PRO A 71 -5.83 -4.24 -15.42
CA PRO A 71 -4.94 -3.44 -14.59
C PRO A 71 -5.65 -2.74 -13.43
N ASN A 72 -6.98 -2.61 -13.45
CA ASN A 72 -7.74 -2.01 -12.35
C ASN A 72 -7.84 -2.94 -11.13
N LEU A 73 -7.57 -4.23 -11.28
CA LEU A 73 -7.49 -5.18 -10.16
C LEU A 73 -6.19 -5.00 -9.36
N LEU A 74 -5.17 -4.42 -9.98
CA LEU A 74 -3.97 -3.98 -9.28
C LEU A 74 -4.32 -2.65 -8.61
N GLY A 75 -4.41 -2.65 -7.27
CA GLY A 75 -4.86 -1.51 -6.47
C GLY A 75 -4.13 -0.19 -6.78
N ALA A 76 -4.58 0.93 -6.19
CA ALA A 76 -4.18 2.30 -6.57
C ALA A 76 -2.67 2.61 -6.66
N HIS A 77 -1.80 1.77 -6.06
CA HIS A 77 -0.35 1.86 -6.12
C HIS A 77 0.28 1.24 -7.40
N SER A 78 -0.52 0.58 -8.23
CA SER A 78 -0.13 -0.05 -9.51
C SER A 78 0.38 0.91 -10.59
N ARG A 79 0.13 2.21 -10.44
CA ARG A 79 0.69 3.23 -11.34
C ARG A 79 2.23 3.26 -11.34
N GLY A 80 2.88 2.57 -10.40
CA GLY A 80 4.33 2.46 -10.28
C GLY A 80 4.91 1.04 -10.43
N THR A 81 4.11 0.01 -10.76
CA THR A 81 4.67 -1.34 -10.94
C THR A 81 5.57 -1.36 -12.16
N ARG A 82 6.88 -1.50 -11.94
CA ARG A 82 7.89 -1.65 -13.00
C ARG A 82 7.77 -2.97 -13.76
N GLY A 83 6.99 -3.93 -13.27
CA GLY A 83 6.84 -5.26 -13.86
C GLY A 83 5.39 -5.55 -14.26
N LEU A 84 5.24 -6.31 -15.35
CA LEU A 84 3.98 -6.97 -15.69
C LEU A 84 3.68 -8.04 -14.64
N VAL A 85 2.53 -7.91 -13.97
CA VAL A 85 2.12 -8.88 -12.96
C VAL A 85 1.67 -10.16 -13.64
N GLN A 86 2.17 -11.30 -13.17
CA GLN A 86 1.72 -12.62 -13.59
C GLN A 86 0.98 -13.33 -12.47
N SER A 87 -0.34 -13.42 -12.57
CA SER A 87 -1.16 -14.16 -11.60
C SER A 87 -2.47 -14.60 -12.23
N ALA A 88 -2.70 -15.92 -12.27
CA ALA A 88 -3.93 -16.50 -12.79
C ALA A 88 -5.18 -15.98 -12.06
N SER A 89 -5.08 -15.76 -10.74
CA SER A 89 -6.19 -15.29 -9.91
C SER A 89 -6.63 -13.84 -10.15
N LEU A 90 -5.84 -13.03 -10.87
CA LEU A 90 -6.19 -11.65 -11.24
C LEU A 90 -6.57 -11.51 -12.73
N GLN A 91 -6.74 -12.62 -13.45
CA GLN A 91 -7.02 -12.60 -14.90
C GLN A 91 -8.52 -12.50 -15.22
N ALA A 92 -9.38 -13.01 -14.35
CA ALA A 92 -10.83 -12.81 -14.42
C ALA A 92 -11.35 -12.59 -12.99
N PRO A 93 -12.37 -11.72 -12.79
CA PRO A 93 -13.13 -11.79 -11.56
C PRO A 93 -13.78 -13.17 -11.53
N ASP A 94 -13.25 -14.06 -10.69
CA ASP A 94 -13.93 -15.30 -10.38
C ASP A 94 -15.20 -14.92 -9.59
N VAL A 95 -16.28 -14.70 -10.34
CA VAL A 95 -17.59 -14.30 -9.82
C VAL A 95 -18.15 -15.35 -8.88
N ASP A 96 -17.73 -16.61 -9.03
CA ASP A 96 -18.13 -17.71 -8.18
C ASP A 96 -17.33 -17.69 -6.86
N ALA A 97 -16.03 -17.39 -6.90
CA ALA A 97 -15.23 -17.16 -5.69
C ALA A 97 -15.65 -15.89 -4.93
N LEU A 98 -16.08 -14.82 -5.61
CA LEU A 98 -16.62 -13.61 -4.99
C LEU A 98 -17.97 -13.84 -4.28
N ARG A 99 -18.75 -14.82 -4.77
CA ARG A 99 -20.06 -15.17 -4.23
C ARG A 99 -20.00 -16.28 -3.17
N ALA A 100 -18.89 -17.03 -3.13
CA ALA A 100 -18.64 -18.02 -2.11
C ALA A 100 -18.55 -17.37 -0.72
N PRO A 101 -19.12 -17.99 0.33
CA PRO A 101 -18.92 -17.53 1.69
C PRO A 101 -17.42 -17.56 2.01
N VAL A 102 -16.88 -16.41 2.40
CA VAL A 102 -15.49 -16.29 2.83
C VAL A 102 -15.30 -17.21 4.03
N ASP A 103 -14.55 -18.29 3.86
CA ASP A 103 -14.25 -19.22 4.94
C ASP A 103 -13.37 -18.50 5.98
N GLU A 104 -14.00 -18.04 7.06
CA GLU A 104 -13.35 -17.32 8.16
C GLU A 104 -12.26 -18.16 8.87
N PHE A 105 -12.24 -19.48 8.64
CA PHE A 105 -11.30 -20.43 9.23
C PHE A 105 -10.33 -21.07 8.22
N GLY A 106 -10.37 -20.66 6.95
CA GLY A 106 -9.43 -21.13 5.93
C GLY A 106 -7.99 -20.72 6.25
N PRO A 107 -6.98 -21.53 5.86
CA PRO A 107 -5.58 -21.16 6.03
C PRO A 107 -5.29 -19.84 5.31
N VAL A 108 -5.02 -18.78 6.08
CA VAL A 108 -4.69 -17.46 5.55
C VAL A 108 -3.32 -17.52 4.89
N ASP A 109 -3.29 -17.53 3.55
CA ASP A 109 -2.05 -17.38 2.80
C ASP A 109 -1.44 -16.01 3.12
N THR A 110 -0.37 -16.04 3.89
CA THR A 110 0.25 -14.84 4.46
C THR A 110 1.29 -14.19 3.54
N GLY A 111 1.37 -14.66 2.29
CA GLY A 111 2.22 -14.11 1.23
C GLY A 111 3.72 -14.32 1.49
N SER A 112 4.46 -14.64 0.44
CA SER A 112 5.93 -14.72 0.53
C SER A 112 6.54 -13.31 0.65
N ASP A 113 7.71 -13.18 1.29
CA ASP A 113 8.40 -11.88 1.41
C ASP A 113 8.99 -11.41 0.07
N LEU A 114 9.04 -12.32 -0.91
CA LEU A 114 9.48 -12.07 -2.27
C LEU A 114 8.38 -11.45 -3.15
N GLU A 115 7.12 -11.62 -2.78
CA GLU A 115 5.98 -11.01 -3.49
C GLU A 115 5.90 -9.50 -3.21
N CYS A 116 5.70 -8.71 -4.27
CA CYS A 116 5.46 -7.28 -4.15
C CYS A 116 4.17 -6.98 -3.37
N ASP A 117 4.18 -5.91 -2.57
CA ASP A 117 3.04 -5.47 -1.76
C ASP A 117 1.76 -5.25 -2.58
N ASP A 118 1.89 -4.79 -3.82
CA ASP A 118 0.76 -4.59 -4.74
C ASP A 118 0.06 -5.91 -5.08
N LEU A 119 0.82 -6.99 -5.27
CA LEU A 119 0.27 -8.35 -5.51
C LEU A 119 -0.44 -8.88 -4.29
N LYS A 120 0.15 -8.69 -3.11
CA LYS A 120 -0.45 -9.07 -1.84
C LYS A 120 -1.78 -8.35 -1.66
N SER A 121 -1.83 -7.06 -1.99
CA SER A 121 -3.06 -6.25 -1.90
C SER A 121 -4.15 -6.71 -2.87
N ALA A 122 -3.78 -6.98 -4.13
CA ALA A 122 -4.72 -7.38 -5.18
C ALA A 122 -5.30 -8.78 -4.92
N LEU A 123 -4.50 -9.70 -4.39
CA LEU A 123 -4.92 -11.06 -4.03
C LEU A 123 -5.60 -11.13 -2.65
N GLY A 124 -5.79 -10.00 -1.96
CA GLY A 124 -6.40 -9.96 -0.63
C GLY A 124 -5.56 -10.66 0.45
N LYS A 125 -4.27 -10.92 0.20
CA LYS A 125 -3.38 -11.58 1.15
C LYS A 125 -3.13 -10.64 2.33
N LYS A 126 -3.31 -11.16 3.54
CA LYS A 126 -3.02 -10.41 4.77
C LYS A 126 -1.51 -10.35 5.00
N ARG A 127 -1.03 -9.23 5.54
CA ARG A 127 0.38 -9.13 5.99
C ARG A 127 0.66 -10.19 7.05
N ARG A 128 1.80 -10.88 6.93
CA ARG A 128 2.26 -11.93 7.85
C ARG A 128 2.32 -11.50 9.31
N ASP A 129 2.65 -10.23 9.55
CA ASP A 129 2.77 -9.73 10.90
C ASP A 129 1.41 -9.62 11.62
N GLY A 130 0.28 -9.60 10.90
CA GLY A 130 -1.08 -9.49 11.44
C GLY A 130 -1.39 -8.24 12.28
N LYS A 131 -0.34 -7.48 12.63
CA LYS A 131 -0.38 -6.31 13.49
C LYS A 131 -0.56 -5.10 12.59
N SER A 132 -1.78 -4.59 12.50
CA SER A 132 -1.97 -3.21 12.07
C SER A 132 -1.08 -2.33 12.95
N ALA A 133 -0.40 -1.35 12.35
CA ALA A 133 0.36 -0.38 13.13
C ALA A 133 -0.55 0.17 14.24
N PRO A 134 -0.08 0.21 15.50
CA PRO A 134 -0.88 0.75 16.59
C PRO A 134 -1.31 2.17 16.22
N LEU A 135 -2.55 2.53 16.55
CA LEU A 135 -3.05 3.86 16.26
C LEU A 135 -2.11 4.90 16.86
N GLU A 136 -1.61 5.82 16.02
CA GLU A 136 -0.70 6.85 16.49
C GLU A 136 -1.38 7.68 17.60
N PRO A 137 -0.68 7.90 18.73
CA PRO A 137 -1.21 8.73 19.80
C PRO A 137 -1.45 10.15 19.29
N LEU A 138 -2.51 10.76 19.81
CA LEU A 138 -2.85 12.15 19.51
C LEU A 138 -1.73 13.10 19.97
N THR A 139 -1.44 14.12 19.16
CA THR A 139 -0.54 15.20 19.60
C THR A 139 -1.14 15.96 20.80
N LYS A 140 -0.30 16.63 21.59
CA LYS A 140 -0.75 17.38 22.78
C LYS A 140 -1.81 18.43 22.46
N ILE A 141 -1.61 19.18 21.37
CA ILE A 141 -2.56 20.23 20.93
C ILE A 141 -3.87 19.61 20.47
N GLN A 142 -3.83 18.53 19.66
CA GLN A 142 -5.03 17.83 19.22
C GLN A 142 -5.82 17.30 20.42
N ARG A 143 -5.15 16.72 21.43
CA ARG A 143 -5.80 16.22 22.64
C ARG A 143 -6.57 17.31 23.38
N LEU A 144 -6.00 18.51 23.48
CA LEU A 144 -6.66 19.64 24.12
C LEU A 144 -7.87 20.14 23.31
N CYS A 145 -7.74 20.26 21.98
CA CYS A 145 -8.86 20.68 21.12
C CYS A 145 -10.01 19.65 21.11
N ILE A 146 -9.68 18.37 21.01
CA ILE A 146 -10.66 17.27 20.99
C ILE A 146 -11.27 17.07 22.38
N GLY A 147 -10.49 17.22 23.45
CA GLY A 147 -11.00 17.20 24.83
C GLY A 147 -12.11 18.23 25.04
N ARG A 148 -11.90 19.48 24.61
CA ARG A 148 -12.92 20.55 24.68
C ARG A 148 -14.17 20.23 23.86
N LEU A 149 -14.02 19.59 22.69
CA LEU A 149 -15.14 19.17 21.87
C LEU A 149 -15.95 18.06 22.55
N ILE A 150 -15.27 17.06 23.12
CA ILE A 150 -15.89 15.94 23.84
C ILE A 150 -16.60 16.44 25.11
N GLU A 151 -15.98 17.35 25.87
CA GLU A 151 -16.57 17.97 27.06
C GLU A 151 -17.88 18.71 26.74
N LYS A 152 -17.96 19.38 25.58
CA LYS A 152 -19.13 20.17 25.20
C LYS A 152 -20.24 19.35 24.52
N TYR A 153 -19.89 18.39 23.67
CA TYR A 153 -20.84 17.70 22.79
C TYR A 153 -20.95 16.18 23.02
N GLY A 154 -20.10 15.59 23.86
CA GLY A 154 -20.06 14.14 24.10
C GLY A 154 -19.70 13.37 22.83
N ASP A 155 -20.60 12.48 22.39
CA ASP A 155 -20.44 11.67 21.17
C ASP A 155 -21.17 12.23 19.94
N ASN A 156 -21.71 13.44 20.03
CA ASN A 156 -22.48 14.05 18.94
C ASN A 156 -21.58 14.67 17.86
N TYR A 157 -21.00 13.84 16.99
CA TYR A 157 -20.06 14.30 15.94
C TYR A 157 -20.65 15.32 14.95
N LYS A 158 -21.96 15.26 14.68
CA LYS A 158 -22.64 16.25 13.83
C LYS A 158 -22.64 17.63 14.49
N ALA A 159 -22.87 17.71 15.80
CA ALA A 159 -22.84 18.98 16.53
C ALA A 159 -21.41 19.54 16.62
N MET A 160 -20.41 18.68 16.86
CA MET A 160 -19.00 19.07 16.83
C MET A 160 -18.57 19.63 15.47
N PHE A 161 -19.06 19.04 14.37
CA PHE A 161 -18.77 19.52 13.03
C PHE A 161 -19.31 20.95 12.80
N MET A 162 -20.49 21.26 13.34
CA MET A 162 -21.12 22.59 13.22
C MET A 162 -20.47 23.65 14.12
N ASP A 163 -19.67 23.27 15.13
CA ASP A 163 -19.01 24.23 16.01
C ASP A 163 -17.77 24.84 15.35
N THR A 164 -17.97 25.94 14.64
CA THR A 164 -16.89 26.67 13.96
C THR A 164 -15.84 27.27 14.89
N LYS A 165 -16.14 27.44 16.18
CA LYS A 165 -15.21 28.02 17.16
C LYS A 165 -14.27 26.97 17.73
N LEU A 166 -14.82 25.83 18.17
CA LEU A 166 -14.01 24.75 18.73
C LEU A 166 -13.39 23.87 17.65
N ASN A 167 -14.08 23.68 16.52
CA ASN A 167 -13.55 23.02 15.33
C ASN A 167 -13.00 24.06 14.33
N SER A 168 -12.04 24.87 14.77
CA SER A 168 -11.45 25.94 13.95
C SER A 168 -10.81 25.42 12.65
N MET A 169 -10.30 24.19 12.67
CA MET A 169 -9.72 23.50 11.52
C MET A 169 -10.75 22.83 10.60
N GLN A 170 -12.06 22.96 10.89
CA GLN A 170 -13.15 22.43 10.08
C GLN A 170 -13.00 20.94 9.74
N HIS A 171 -12.58 20.14 10.73
CA HIS A 171 -12.49 18.69 10.58
C HIS A 171 -13.85 18.11 10.20
N SER A 172 -13.87 17.25 9.18
CA SER A 172 -15.08 16.53 8.76
C SER A 172 -15.53 15.52 9.81
N VAL A 173 -16.80 15.13 9.78
CA VAL A 173 -17.40 14.18 10.74
C VAL A 173 -16.58 12.88 10.85
N GLY A 174 -16.14 12.32 9.73
CA GLY A 174 -15.32 11.09 9.72
C GLY A 174 -13.95 11.28 10.36
N THR A 175 -13.33 12.46 10.20
CA THR A 175 -12.07 12.77 10.88
C THR A 175 -12.26 12.96 12.37
N LEU A 176 -13.33 13.65 12.80
CA LEU A 176 -13.67 13.81 14.22
C LEU A 176 -13.91 12.46 14.90
N LYS A 177 -14.62 11.53 14.24
CA LYS A 177 -14.80 10.16 14.74
C LYS A 177 -13.47 9.46 15.01
N LYS A 178 -12.57 9.43 14.02
CA LYS A 178 -11.22 8.83 14.15
C LYS A 178 -10.37 9.48 15.24
N LEU A 179 -10.56 10.78 15.45
CA LEU A 179 -9.83 11.57 16.43
C LEU A 179 -10.34 11.30 17.86
N CYS A 180 -11.66 11.19 18.04
CA CYS A 180 -12.27 10.80 19.31
C CYS A 180 -11.94 9.34 19.67
N GLU A 181 -12.01 8.42 18.71
CA GLU A 181 -11.59 7.02 18.89
C GLU A 181 -10.12 6.94 19.39
N ARG A 182 -9.22 7.70 18.75
CA ARG A 182 -7.82 7.79 19.19
C ARG A 182 -7.66 8.43 20.58
N TYR A 183 -8.50 9.41 20.93
CA TYR A 183 -8.50 10.04 22.25
C TYR A 183 -8.80 9.02 23.37
N HIS A 184 -9.79 8.15 23.17
CA HIS A 184 -10.16 7.11 24.14
C HIS A 184 -9.13 5.98 24.23
N VAL A 185 -8.57 5.54 23.09
CA VAL A 185 -7.54 4.47 23.06
C VAL A 185 -6.27 4.91 23.79
N GLY A 186 -5.83 6.16 23.62
CA GLY A 186 -4.68 6.73 24.33
C GLY A 186 -4.99 7.26 25.74
N GLY A 187 -6.19 7.03 26.26
CA GLY A 187 -6.78 7.71 27.42
C GLY A 187 -6.63 7.01 28.77
N LYS A 188 -5.90 5.88 28.88
CA LYS A 188 -5.51 5.37 30.21
C LYS A 188 -4.46 6.30 30.83
N THR A 189 -4.97 7.26 31.60
CA THR A 189 -4.33 8.05 32.68
C THR A 189 -3.09 8.88 32.33
N ILE A 190 -3.29 10.17 32.09
CA ILE A 190 -2.50 11.22 32.76
C ILE A 190 -3.46 12.35 33.15
N LEU A 191 -4.07 12.24 34.33
CA LEU A 191 -4.68 13.35 35.05
C LEU A 191 -3.54 14.31 35.40
N TYR A 192 -3.48 15.48 34.77
CA TYR A 192 -2.75 16.61 35.35
C TYR A 192 -3.74 17.39 36.20
N PRO A 193 -3.57 17.45 37.53
CA PRO A 193 -4.32 18.40 38.33
C PRO A 193 -3.90 19.81 37.88
N MET A 194 -4.90 20.67 37.69
CA MET A 194 -4.70 22.11 37.50
C MET A 194 -4.02 22.72 38.73
#